data_AF-A0A1F2SJ80-F1
#
_entry.id   AF-A0A1F2SJ80-F1
#
_cell.length_a   1.000
_cell.length_b   1.000
_cell.length_c   1.000
_cell.angle_alpha   90.00
_cell.angle_beta   90.00
_cell.angle_gamma   90.00
#
_symmetry.space_group_name_H-M   'P 1'
#
loop_
_entity.id
_entity.type
_entity.pdbx_description
1 polymer ?
#
loop_
_entity_poly.entity_id
_entity_poly.type
_entity_poly.pdbx_seq_one_letter_code
_entity_poly.pdbx_strand_id
1 'polypeptide(L)'
;MVARYQDWITKENITQPHQWLFPQEDDAQRPMWDSGVRKALKIAARAVEHDFLGFGLHSLRRANITWRQEVGASSIEASKIAGHSSVNMTNDYTHVQLRRQEELTRAIQERLQEASHRLRRASA
;
A
#
# COMPACT_ATOMS: atom_id res chain seq x y z
N MET A 1 -4.94 -20.31 0.68
CA MET A 1 -5.35 -19.34 -0.36
C MET A 1 -6.76 -18.88 -0.04
N VAL A 2 -7.10 -17.60 -0.21
CA VAL A 2 -8.47 -17.10 0.10
C VAL A 2 -9.47 -17.74 -0.86
N ALA A 3 -10.62 -18.21 -0.38
CA ALA A 3 -11.64 -18.94 -1.16
C ALA A 3 -11.97 -18.28 -2.51
N ARG A 4 -12.13 -16.95 -2.52
CA ARG A 4 -12.39 -16.17 -3.74
C ARG A 4 -11.43 -16.42 -4.90
N TYR A 5 -10.15 -16.70 -4.60
CA TYR A 5 -9.15 -16.95 -5.64
C TYR A 5 -9.26 -18.37 -6.20
N GLN A 6 -9.63 -19.34 -5.37
CA GLN A 6 -9.88 -20.71 -5.82
C GLN A 6 -11.11 -20.73 -6.73
N ASP A 7 -12.19 -20.10 -6.30
CA ASP A 7 -13.42 -19.98 -7.10
C ASP A 7 -13.16 -19.33 -8.46
N TRP A 8 -12.35 -18.25 -8.47
CA TRP A 8 -11.95 -17.57 -9.70
C TRP A 8 -11.10 -18.47 -10.62
N ILE A 9 -10.06 -19.11 -10.08
CA ILE A 9 -9.17 -20.00 -10.85
C ILE A 9 -9.97 -21.16 -11.47
N THR A 10 -10.91 -21.74 -10.70
CA THR A 10 -11.80 -22.80 -11.19
C THR A 10 -12.75 -22.28 -12.25
N LYS A 11 -13.38 -21.11 -12.03
CA LYS A 11 -14.30 -20.49 -12.99
C LYS A 11 -13.62 -20.20 -14.33
N GLU A 12 -12.42 -19.63 -14.31
CA GLU A 12 -11.65 -19.27 -15.50
C GLU A 12 -10.87 -20.46 -16.09
N ASN A 13 -11.03 -21.67 -15.53
CA ASN A 13 -10.38 -22.91 -15.97
C ASN A 13 -8.85 -22.80 -16.10
N ILE A 14 -8.22 -22.14 -15.13
CA ILE A 14 -6.77 -21.93 -15.10
C ILE A 14 -6.12 -23.18 -14.49
N THR A 15 -5.41 -23.94 -15.32
CA THR A 15 -4.83 -25.25 -14.98
C THR A 15 -3.32 -25.31 -15.16
N GLN A 16 -2.73 -24.37 -15.90
CA GLN A 16 -1.30 -24.36 -16.21
C GLN A 16 -0.60 -23.13 -15.63
N PRO A 17 0.65 -23.24 -15.16
CA PRO A 17 1.37 -22.13 -14.54
C PRO A 17 1.58 -20.89 -15.43
N HIS A 18 1.59 -21.05 -16.75
CA HIS A 18 1.82 -19.97 -17.70
C HIS A 18 0.54 -19.24 -18.14
N GLN A 19 -0.64 -19.68 -17.70
CA GLN A 19 -1.90 -19.06 -18.08
C GLN A 19 -2.12 -17.75 -17.32
N TRP A 20 -2.78 -16.79 -17.96
CA TRP A 20 -3.10 -15.51 -17.34
C TRP A 20 -4.12 -15.67 -16.22
N LEU A 21 -3.86 -15.07 -15.05
CA LEU A 21 -4.81 -15.07 -13.93
C LEU A 21 -6.09 -14.28 -14.26
N PHE A 22 -5.96 -13.25 -15.08
CA PHE A 22 -7.05 -12.42 -15.58
C PHE A 22 -6.95 -12.41 -17.11
N PRO A 23 -7.53 -13.41 -17.79
CA PRO A 23 -7.53 -13.49 -19.25
C PRO A 23 -8.51 -12.49 -19.90
N GLN A 24 -8.45 -12.36 -21.23
CA GLN A 24 -9.54 -11.73 -21.99
C GLN A 24 -10.71 -12.71 -22.14
N GLU A 25 -11.95 -12.20 -22.21
CA GLU A 25 -13.14 -13.06 -22.38
C GLU A 25 -13.14 -13.79 -23.73
N ASP A 26 -12.55 -13.18 -24.76
CA ASP A 26 -12.47 -13.69 -26.13
C ASP A 26 -11.17 -14.43 -26.45
N ASP A 27 -10.08 -14.19 -25.69
CA ASP A 27 -8.79 -14.86 -25.89
C ASP A 27 -8.07 -15.11 -24.55
N ALA A 28 -8.10 -16.37 -24.08
CA ALA A 28 -7.46 -16.79 -22.84
C ALA A 28 -5.92 -16.78 -22.87
N GLN A 29 -5.31 -16.66 -24.06
CA GLN A 29 -3.85 -16.53 -24.20
C GLN A 29 -3.36 -15.10 -24.04
N ARG A 30 -4.29 -14.13 -23.92
CA ARG A 30 -3.97 -12.71 -23.74
C ARG A 30 -4.37 -12.23 -22.34
N PRO A 31 -3.62 -11.26 -21.79
CA PRO A 31 -4.00 -10.63 -20.53
C PRO A 31 -5.20 -9.71 -20.74
N MET A 32 -6.01 -9.57 -19.68
CA MET A 32 -7.13 -8.62 -19.63
C MET A 32 -6.72 -7.22 -20.11
N TRP A 33 -7.61 -6.59 -20.87
CA TRP A 33 -7.43 -5.21 -21.28
C TRP A 33 -7.35 -4.27 -20.09
N ASP A 34 -6.39 -3.35 -20.14
CA ASP A 34 -6.24 -2.27 -19.16
C ASP A 34 -7.51 -1.40 -19.03
N SER A 35 -8.28 -1.24 -20.13
CA SER A 35 -9.62 -0.64 -20.11
C SER A 35 -10.63 -1.46 -19.28
N GLY A 36 -10.56 -2.79 -19.34
CA GLY A 36 -11.39 -3.70 -18.54
C GLY A 36 -11.11 -3.56 -17.05
N VAL A 37 -9.83 -3.52 -16.67
CA VAL A 37 -9.41 -3.30 -15.28
C VAL A 37 -9.89 -1.94 -14.77
N ARG A 38 -9.70 -0.87 -15.56
CA ARG A 38 -10.21 0.47 -15.20
C ARG A 38 -11.73 0.50 -15.05
N LYS A 39 -12.47 -0.17 -15.93
CA LYS A 39 -13.94 -0.26 -15.86
C LYS A 39 -14.37 -0.96 -14.57
N ALA A 40 -13.77 -2.11 -14.24
CA ALA A 40 -14.06 -2.84 -13.02
C ALA A 40 -13.80 -1.99 -11.77
N LEU A 41 -12.67 -1.26 -11.73
CA LEU A 41 -12.37 -0.33 -10.65
C LEU A 41 -13.44 0.78 -10.52
N LYS A 42 -13.85 1.40 -11.63
CA LYS A 42 -14.87 2.47 -11.61
C LYS A 42 -16.24 1.96 -11.15
N ILE A 43 -16.63 0.74 -11.54
CA ILE A 43 -17.86 0.10 -11.03
C ILE A 43 -17.77 -0.05 -9.51
N ALA A 44 -16.67 -0.62 -8.99
CA ALA A 44 -16.47 -0.79 -7.56
C ALA A 44 -16.45 0.55 -6.82
N ALA A 45 -15.77 1.57 -7.37
CA ALA A 45 -15.67 2.90 -6.77
C ALA A 45 -17.02 3.58 -6.64
N ARG A 46 -17.89 3.47 -7.66
CA ARG A 46 -19.26 4.01 -7.61
C ARG A 46 -20.12 3.28 -6.59
N ALA A 47 -19.99 1.97 -6.49
CA ALA A 47 -20.74 1.16 -5.53
C ALA A 47 -20.45 1.53 -4.06
N VAL A 48 -19.27 2.11 -3.80
CA VAL A 48 -18.88 2.62 -2.48
C VAL A 48 -18.85 4.16 -2.42
N GLU A 49 -19.43 4.85 -3.41
CA GLU A 49 -19.51 6.32 -3.47
C GLU A 49 -18.14 7.05 -3.42
N HIS A 50 -17.08 6.43 -3.93
CA HIS A 50 -15.71 6.99 -3.96
C HIS A 50 -15.17 7.18 -5.39
N ASP A 51 -16.05 7.34 -6.39
CA ASP A 51 -15.63 7.70 -7.76
C ASP A 51 -15.52 9.22 -7.92
N PHE A 52 -14.35 9.78 -7.56
CA PHE A 52 -14.06 11.21 -7.70
C PHE A 52 -13.07 11.51 -8.85
N LEU A 53 -12.98 12.79 -9.25
CA LEU A 53 -12.08 13.22 -10.31
C LEU A 53 -10.61 12.92 -9.96
N GLY A 54 -9.91 12.23 -10.85
CA GLY A 54 -8.52 11.79 -10.62
C GLY A 54 -8.37 10.48 -9.85
N PHE A 55 -9.47 9.84 -9.40
CA PHE A 55 -9.42 8.52 -8.79
C PHE A 55 -9.12 7.42 -9.82
N GLY A 56 -8.14 6.57 -9.54
CA GLY A 56 -7.80 5.40 -10.35
C GLY A 56 -6.91 4.38 -9.63
N LEU A 57 -6.43 3.36 -10.36
CA LEU A 57 -5.57 2.30 -9.79
C LEU A 57 -4.30 2.90 -9.14
N HIS A 58 -3.76 3.96 -9.73
CA HIS A 58 -2.61 4.64 -9.17
C HIS A 58 -2.93 5.26 -7.81
N SER A 59 -4.13 5.83 -7.61
CA SER A 59 -4.58 6.34 -6.30
C SER A 59 -4.55 5.24 -5.22
N LEU A 60 -5.00 4.03 -5.56
CA LEU A 60 -4.94 2.88 -4.64
C LEU A 60 -3.50 2.46 -4.33
N ARG A 61 -2.60 2.52 -5.32
CA ARG A 61 -1.17 2.31 -5.10
C ARG A 61 -0.59 3.35 -4.14
N ARG A 62 -0.93 4.64 -4.30
CA ARG A 62 -0.51 5.70 -3.37
C ARG A 62 -1.00 5.39 -1.95
N ALA A 63 -2.30 5.14 -1.81
CA ALA A 63 -2.93 4.83 -0.53
C ALA A 63 -2.29 3.61 0.16
N ASN A 64 -1.97 2.55 -0.59
CA ASN A 64 -1.29 1.38 -0.04
C ASN A 64 0.09 1.71 0.55
N ILE A 65 0.88 2.52 -0.17
CA ILE A 65 2.22 2.93 0.28
C ILE A 65 2.10 3.81 1.52
N THR A 66 1.20 4.80 1.50
CA THR A 66 0.93 5.68 2.63
C THR A 66 0.52 4.88 3.88
N TRP A 67 -0.46 3.97 3.77
CA TRP A 67 -0.92 3.15 4.89
C TRP A 67 0.17 2.27 5.48
N ARG A 68 1.06 1.70 4.67
CA ARG A 68 2.18 0.91 5.18
C ARG A 68 3.09 1.74 6.08
N GLN A 69 3.33 3.00 5.72
CA GLN A 69 4.17 3.90 6.52
C GLN A 69 3.43 4.42 7.75
N GLU A 70 2.11 4.64 7.66
CA GLU A 70 1.26 4.98 8.82
C GLU A 70 1.27 3.88 9.88
N VAL A 71 1.26 2.60 9.48
CA VAL A 71 1.37 1.48 10.43
C VAL A 71 2.82 1.17 10.86
N GLY A 72 3.78 2.02 10.46
CA GLY A 72 5.14 2.00 10.99
C GLY A 72 6.23 1.47 10.05
N ALA A 73 5.92 1.10 8.80
CA ALA A 73 6.97 0.74 7.84
C ALA A 73 7.88 1.94 7.56
N SER A 74 9.18 1.69 7.49
CA SER A 74 10.16 2.68 7.06
C SER A 74 9.96 3.05 5.58
N SER A 75 10.47 4.21 5.17
CA SER A 75 10.47 4.60 3.75
C SER A 75 11.24 3.62 2.86
N ILE A 76 12.22 2.89 3.40
CA ILE A 76 12.98 1.86 2.66
C ILE A 76 12.11 0.62 2.42
N GLU A 77 11.40 0.14 3.44
CA GLU A 77 10.49 -1.00 3.32
C GLU A 77 9.35 -0.68 2.35
N ALA A 78 8.73 0.49 2.51
CA ALA A 78 7.70 0.97 1.60
C ALA A 78 8.22 1.11 0.15
N SER A 79 9.43 1.66 -0.03
CA SER A 79 10.10 1.76 -1.34
C SER A 79 10.33 0.39 -1.99
N LYS A 80 10.81 -0.59 -1.23
CA LYS A 80 11.04 -1.97 -1.72
C LYS A 80 9.73 -2.63 -2.14
N ILE A 81 8.69 -2.51 -1.33
CA ILE A 81 7.36 -3.08 -1.63
C ILE A 81 6.74 -2.42 -2.87
N ALA A 82 6.93 -1.11 -3.01
CA ALA A 82 6.48 -0.39 -4.20
C ALA A 82 7.31 -0.75 -5.45
N GLY A 83 8.52 -1.28 -5.32
CA GLY A 83 9.44 -1.49 -6.44
C GLY A 83 10.06 -0.19 -6.96
N HIS A 84 10.27 0.79 -6.08
CA HIS A 84 10.92 2.04 -6.42
C HIS A 84 12.45 1.87 -6.47
N SER A 85 13.08 2.42 -7.51
CA SER A 85 14.54 2.47 -7.67
C SER A 85 15.24 3.42 -6.68
N SER A 86 14.49 4.35 -6.07
CA SER A 86 15.00 5.23 -5.02
C SER A 86 13.94 5.52 -3.97
N VAL A 87 14.40 5.80 -2.74
CA VAL A 87 13.53 6.19 -1.63
C VAL A 87 12.83 7.53 -1.92
N ASN A 88 13.43 8.41 -2.71
CA ASN A 88 12.85 9.71 -3.01
C ASN A 88 11.52 9.59 -3.78
N MET A 89 11.37 8.60 -4.67
CA MET A 89 10.08 8.34 -5.33
C MET A 89 9.00 7.89 -4.34
N THR A 90 9.39 7.34 -3.18
CA THR A 90 8.45 7.00 -2.11
C THR A 90 7.97 8.25 -1.39
N ASN A 91 8.80 9.31 -1.33
CA ASN A 91 8.42 10.57 -0.69
C ASN A 91 7.25 11.25 -1.41
N ASP A 92 7.14 11.10 -2.73
CA ASP A 92 6.02 11.62 -3.53
C ASP A 92 4.67 11.03 -3.10
N TYR A 93 4.67 9.89 -2.40
CA TYR A 93 3.48 9.20 -1.88
C TYR A 93 3.25 9.42 -0.38
N THR A 94 4.27 9.88 0.35
CA THR A 94 4.13 10.24 1.76
C THR A 94 3.78 11.71 1.90
N HIS A 95 2.54 11.98 2.26
CA HIS A 95 2.28 13.21 2.99
C HIS A 95 2.85 13.02 4.40
N VAL A 96 3.86 13.82 4.77
CA VAL A 96 4.38 13.83 6.15
C VAL A 96 3.22 14.22 7.06
N GLN A 97 2.66 13.23 7.77
CA GLN A 97 1.54 13.48 8.66
C GLN A 97 2.05 14.19 9.91
N LEU A 98 1.45 15.32 10.26
CA LEU A 98 1.75 16.09 11.48
C LEU A 98 1.79 15.18 12.72
N ARG A 99 0.86 14.22 12.79
CA ARG A 99 0.81 13.19 13.83
C ARG A 99 2.11 12.40 13.96
N ARG A 100 2.76 12.04 12.85
CA ARG A 100 4.02 11.29 12.89
C ARG A 100 5.16 12.16 13.42
N GLN A 101 5.18 13.45 13.10
CA GLN A 101 6.15 14.38 13.68
C GLN A 101 5.95 14.54 15.19
N GLU A 102 4.71 14.61 15.65
CA GLU A 102 4.37 14.66 17.08
C GLU A 102 4.81 13.39 17.81
N GLU A 103 4.55 12.21 17.24
CA GLU A 103 4.99 10.91 17.81
C GLU A 103 6.50 10.84 17.95
N LEU A 104 7.25 11.23 16.91
CA LEU A 104 8.71 11.24 16.94
C LEU A 104 9.24 12.24 17.97
N THR A 105 8.62 13.42 18.07
CA THR A 105 8.97 14.44 19.06
C THR A 105 8.75 13.93 20.47
N ARG A 106 7.60 13.28 20.72
CA ARG A 106 7.29 12.67 22.02
C ARG A 106 8.30 11.59 22.40
N ALA A 107 8.63 10.69 21.47
CA ALA A 107 9.62 9.64 21.71
C ALA A 107 11.02 10.21 22.05
N ILE A 108 11.42 11.33 21.44
CA ILE A 108 12.66 12.04 21.79
C ILE A 108 12.56 12.61 23.21
N GLN A 109 11.46 13.28 23.55
CA GLN A 109 11.24 13.86 24.87
C GLN A 109 11.28 12.79 25.98
N GLU A 110 10.64 11.64 25.77
CA GLU A 110 10.65 10.51 26.70
C GLU A 110 12.08 9.99 26.94
N ARG A 111 12.87 9.78 25.87
CA ARG A 111 14.27 9.35 25.99
C ARG A 111 15.13 10.34 26.78
N LEU A 112 14.92 11.65 26.58
CA LEU A 112 15.63 12.68 27.33
C LEU A 112 15.26 12.69 28.81
N GLN A 113 13.97 12.51 29.12
CA GLN A 113 13.50 12.40 30.50
C GLN A 113 14.11 11.18 31.20
N GLU A 114 14.10 10.01 30.56
CA GLU A 114 14.72 8.80 31.10
C GLU A 114 16.21 8.98 31.39
N ALA A 115 16.95 9.59 30.47
CA ALA A 115 18.37 9.88 30.65
C ALA A 115 18.62 10.83 31.84
N SER A 116 17.81 11.89 31.96
CA SER A 116 17.87 12.84 33.09
C SER A 116 17.59 12.14 34.42
N HIS A 117 16.58 11.27 34.47
CA HIS A 117 16.29 10.47 35.67
C HIS A 117 17.43 9.53 36.06
N ARG A 118 18.09 8.88 35.09
CA ARG A 118 19.26 8.03 35.36
C ARG A 118 20.44 8.82 35.93
N LEU A 119 20.74 9.99 35.35
CA LEU A 119 21.81 10.88 35.85
C LEU A 119 21.55 11.31 37.29
N ARG A 120 20.33 11.77 37.60
CA ARG A 120 19.95 12.17 38.96
C ARG A 120 20.09 11.02 39.97
N ARG A 121 19.76 9.79 39.58
CA ARG A 121 19.94 8.60 40.44
C ARG A 121 21.40 8.20 40.62
N ALA A 122 22.26 8.45 39.64
CA ALA A 122 23.68 8.14 39.73
C ALA A 122 24.48 9.19 40.52
N SER A 123 23.94 10.40 40.67
CA SER A 123 24.53 11.50 41.43
C SER A 123 24.00 11.63 42.87
N ALA A 124 23.11 10.73 43.29
CA ALA A 124 22.55 10.62 44.64
C ALA A 124 23.13 9.39 45.34
#